data_AF-A0A256FJ29-F1
#
_entry.id   AF-A0A256FJ29-F1
#
_cell.length_a   1.000
_cell.length_b   1.000
_cell.length_c   1.000
_cell.angle_alpha   90.00
_cell.angle_beta   90.00
_cell.angle_gamma   90.00
#
_symmetry.space_group_name_H-M   'P 1'
#
loop_
_entity.id
_entity.type
_entity.pdbx_description
1 polymer ?
#
loop_
_entity_poly.entity_id
_entity_poly.type
_entity_poly.pdbx_seq_one_letter_code
_entity_poly.pdbx_strand_id
1 'polypeptide(L)'
;MRLLENPRYIAAIQNTMILASVVTIFCTVIGVPLAYVTARYSFPGKWLIALLPLITLVLPEVIAAQTWLMMLGNNGLVTRFLKGYGIILPSFYGWFGLIVSMSFIYYTYIYIGVVAAIGKFDVQLEEAAQSLGTSPAKSRLRVMLPVIMPTVLASALLVFTMVVGNFAISMILSHRLPLLSVVTYQAAVAEGASDITMQSTLASVSVLIVMLVLFCNRFVISRGRFEIVQGRGAKPVPLRGLNGLLVAISAGFIVIVSLLPLCVIVVGAFTASRGPVMQWGNWTFSNIARVFVTAPQPLVNSLTYAATATFISIIFSAVVSYLVVKKPNLITPIIDYISAIPLALSGTVLGVGLLATFHGGWLPLSGTAMIIVLAYVVRRMPFGMRNSQAILQNIPNSIEEASISLGVPPVRSFLKVVLPMMLPAIASAAILTWTTTVAELSASILVYSGGRETLPIQVFRLLDSGLMAYASAYGLVLVTVILVPIIIATKLFRIDVFASK
;
A
#
# COMPACT_ATOMS: atom_id res chain seq x y z
N MET A 1 8.94 -21.57 23.42
CA MET A 1 7.79 -22.29 23.98
C MET A 1 6.80 -21.36 24.71
N ARG A 2 7.24 -20.39 25.53
CA ARG A 2 6.36 -19.39 26.21
C ARG A 2 5.36 -18.59 25.34
N LEU A 3 5.58 -18.50 24.03
CA LEU A 3 4.73 -17.70 23.13
C LEU A 3 3.39 -18.39 22.80
N LEU A 4 3.40 -19.73 22.74
CA LEU A 4 2.20 -20.56 22.58
C LEU A 4 1.43 -20.74 23.90
N GLU A 5 1.98 -20.28 25.02
CA GLU A 5 1.35 -20.38 26.34
C GLU A 5 0.53 -19.13 26.69
N ASN A 6 0.73 -18.01 25.98
CA ASN A 6 0.00 -16.77 26.25
C ASN A 6 -1.25 -16.66 25.35
N PRO A 7 -2.47 -16.71 25.93
CA PRO A 7 -3.71 -16.66 25.16
C PRO A 7 -3.84 -15.40 24.29
N ARG A 8 -3.23 -14.29 24.70
CA ARG A 8 -3.26 -13.03 23.94
C ARG A 8 -2.53 -13.13 22.61
N TYR A 9 -1.41 -13.86 22.55
CA TYR A 9 -0.65 -14.01 21.30
C TYR A 9 -1.33 -14.98 20.33
N ILE A 10 -1.90 -16.08 20.83
CA ILE A 10 -2.70 -16.99 20.01
C ILE A 10 -3.90 -16.24 19.41
N ALA A 11 -4.63 -15.49 20.24
CA ALA A 11 -5.74 -14.67 19.78
C ALA A 11 -5.29 -13.63 18.75
N ALA A 12 -4.11 -13.01 18.93
CA ALA A 12 -3.57 -12.05 17.97
C ALA A 12 -3.32 -12.68 16.58
N ILE A 13 -2.74 -13.88 16.55
CA ILE A 13 -2.50 -14.62 15.30
C ILE A 13 -3.84 -14.99 14.64
N GLN A 14 -4.75 -15.60 15.40
CA GLN A 14 -6.06 -16.03 14.89
C GLN A 14 -6.87 -14.86 14.35
N ASN A 15 -7.00 -13.78 15.13
CA ASN A 15 -7.73 -12.58 14.71
C ASN A 15 -7.14 -11.93 13.47
N THR A 16 -5.80 -11.90 13.35
CA THR A 16 -5.12 -11.36 12.16
C THR A 16 -5.42 -12.20 10.92
N MET A 17 -5.39 -13.53 11.03
CA MET A 17 -5.70 -14.44 9.93
C MET A 17 -7.17 -14.37 9.51
N ILE A 18 -8.09 -14.29 10.49
CA ILE A 18 -9.53 -14.10 10.24
C ILE A 18 -9.76 -12.75 9.55
N LEU A 19 -9.19 -11.67 10.09
CA LEU A 19 -9.32 -10.33 9.52
C LEU A 19 -8.80 -10.28 8.08
N ALA A 20 -7.61 -10.81 7.83
CA ALA A 20 -7.02 -10.86 6.50
C ALA A 20 -7.90 -11.64 5.50
N SER A 21 -8.45 -12.78 5.92
CA SER A 21 -9.35 -13.58 5.08
C SER A 21 -10.64 -12.83 4.76
N VAL A 22 -11.30 -12.26 5.78
CA VAL A 22 -12.57 -11.55 5.62
C VAL A 22 -12.39 -10.31 4.75
N VAL A 23 -11.41 -9.46 5.04
CA VAL A 23 -11.13 -8.25 4.24
C VAL A 23 -10.80 -8.62 2.79
N THR A 24 -10.02 -9.68 2.56
CA THR A 24 -9.70 -10.13 1.19
C THR A 24 -10.95 -10.56 0.42
N ILE A 25 -11.87 -11.26 1.08
CA ILE A 25 -13.16 -11.64 0.48
C ILE A 25 -13.96 -10.39 0.11
N PHE A 26 -14.11 -9.43 1.03
CA PHE A 26 -14.82 -8.18 0.75
C PHE A 26 -14.16 -7.37 -0.38
N CYS A 27 -12.83 -7.22 -0.36
CA CYS A 27 -12.07 -6.60 -1.45
C CYS A 27 -12.30 -7.29 -2.80
N THR A 28 -12.41 -8.62 -2.81
CA THR A 28 -12.67 -9.40 -4.03
C THR A 28 -14.09 -9.20 -4.52
N VAL A 29 -15.07 -9.24 -3.62
CA VAL A 29 -16.50 -9.01 -3.91
C VAL A 29 -16.75 -7.59 -4.41
N ILE A 30 -15.97 -6.59 -3.99
CA ILE A 30 -16.07 -5.21 -4.48
C ILE A 30 -15.25 -5.02 -5.77
N GLY A 31 -13.99 -5.45 -5.76
CA GLY A 31 -13.02 -5.17 -6.82
C GLY A 31 -13.29 -5.93 -8.11
N VAL A 32 -13.67 -7.21 -8.05
CA VAL A 32 -13.93 -8.03 -9.26
C VAL A 32 -15.13 -7.51 -10.05
N PRO A 33 -16.31 -7.26 -9.46
CA PRO A 33 -17.45 -6.72 -10.20
C PRO A 33 -17.18 -5.32 -10.76
N LEU A 34 -16.54 -4.44 -9.98
CA LEU A 34 -16.20 -3.09 -10.45
C LEU A 34 -15.22 -3.14 -11.64
N ALA A 35 -14.22 -4.03 -11.59
CA ALA A 35 -13.27 -4.25 -12.67
C ALA A 35 -13.96 -4.80 -13.91
N TYR A 36 -14.82 -5.80 -13.74
CA TYR A 36 -15.59 -6.40 -14.82
C TYR A 36 -16.45 -5.36 -15.54
N VAL A 37 -17.21 -4.56 -14.80
CA VAL A 37 -18.07 -3.51 -15.35
C VAL A 37 -17.24 -2.46 -16.09
N THR A 38 -16.12 -2.03 -15.49
CA THR A 38 -15.26 -1.00 -16.10
C THR A 38 -14.56 -1.51 -17.35
N ALA A 39 -14.13 -2.77 -17.38
CA ALA A 39 -13.45 -3.34 -18.54
C ALA A 39 -14.43 -3.61 -19.70
N ARG A 40 -15.60 -4.20 -19.42
CA ARG A 40 -16.50 -4.72 -20.46
C ARG A 40 -17.50 -3.71 -21.02
N TYR A 41 -17.91 -2.71 -20.25
CA TYR A 41 -18.96 -1.79 -20.66
C TYR A 41 -18.44 -0.37 -20.88
N SER A 42 -19.13 0.39 -21.73
CA SER A 42 -19.02 1.85 -21.77
C SER A 42 -20.32 2.48 -21.27
N PHE A 43 -20.20 3.41 -20.32
CA PHE A 43 -21.32 4.07 -19.64
C PHE A 43 -20.90 5.50 -19.24
N PRO A 44 -21.85 6.41 -18.95
CA PRO A 44 -21.55 7.79 -18.58
C PRO A 44 -20.62 7.86 -17.36
N GLY A 45 -19.55 8.67 -17.45
CA GLY A 45 -18.60 8.83 -16.34
C GLY A 45 -17.63 7.65 -16.13
N LYS A 46 -17.56 6.66 -17.04
CA LYS A 46 -16.62 5.53 -16.95
C LYS A 46 -15.17 5.95 -16.67
N TRP A 47 -14.71 7.06 -17.25
CA TRP A 47 -13.34 7.54 -17.05
C TRP A 47 -13.07 7.92 -15.58
N LEU A 48 -14.07 8.47 -14.87
CA LEU A 48 -13.97 8.75 -13.44
C LEU A 48 -13.85 7.44 -12.65
N ILE A 49 -14.71 6.46 -12.95
CA ILE A 49 -14.68 5.15 -12.31
C ILE A 49 -13.36 4.41 -12.59
N ALA A 50 -12.75 4.64 -13.75
CA ALA A 50 -11.46 4.06 -14.10
C ALA A 50 -10.28 4.69 -13.35
N LEU A 51 -10.33 6.01 -13.08
CA LEU A 51 -9.19 6.75 -12.54
C LEU A 51 -9.28 6.99 -11.03
N LEU A 52 -10.46 7.34 -10.52
CA LEU A 52 -10.66 7.76 -9.14
C LEU A 52 -10.30 6.68 -8.10
N PRO A 53 -10.60 5.37 -8.28
CA PRO A 53 -10.14 4.33 -7.37
C PRO A 53 -8.63 4.32 -7.17
N LEU A 54 -7.85 4.69 -8.18
CA LEU A 54 -6.38 4.67 -8.11
C LEU A 54 -5.84 5.64 -7.06
N ILE A 55 -6.61 6.68 -6.71
CA ILE A 55 -6.24 7.64 -5.66
C ILE A 55 -6.19 6.95 -4.30
N THR A 56 -7.01 5.91 -4.05
CA THR A 56 -7.02 5.21 -2.76
C THR A 56 -5.76 4.39 -2.51
N LEU A 57 -5.03 4.00 -3.56
CA LEU A 57 -3.72 3.32 -3.43
C LEU A 57 -2.69 4.19 -2.71
N VAL A 58 -2.85 5.49 -2.87
CA VAL A 58 -1.90 6.52 -2.46
C VAL A 58 -2.34 7.16 -1.13
N LEU A 59 -3.57 6.89 -0.69
CA LEU A 59 -4.12 7.38 0.57
C LEU A 59 -3.35 6.73 1.75
N PRO A 60 -2.68 7.52 2.60
CA PRO A 60 -2.03 6.99 3.79
C PRO A 60 -3.03 6.33 4.73
N GLU A 61 -2.70 5.12 5.17
CA GLU A 61 -3.57 4.28 6.00
C GLU A 61 -3.99 4.96 7.31
N VAL A 62 -3.07 5.71 7.94
CA VAL A 62 -3.34 6.47 9.17
C VAL A 62 -4.43 7.55 8.95
N ILE A 63 -4.43 8.19 7.78
CA ILE A 63 -5.41 9.21 7.41
C ILE A 63 -6.77 8.56 7.13
N ALA A 64 -6.76 7.43 6.43
CA ALA A 64 -7.98 6.68 6.17
C ALA A 64 -8.65 6.24 7.47
N ALA A 65 -7.89 5.67 8.42
CA ALA A 65 -8.43 5.27 9.72
C ALA A 65 -9.00 6.47 10.52
N GLN A 66 -8.26 7.58 10.58
CA GLN A 66 -8.71 8.81 11.26
C GLN A 66 -10.03 9.33 10.68
N THR A 67 -10.11 9.46 9.35
CA THR A 67 -11.26 10.09 8.69
C THR A 67 -12.51 9.22 8.79
N TRP A 68 -12.36 7.90 8.72
CA TRP A 68 -13.46 6.98 9.03
C TRP A 68 -13.95 7.15 10.47
N LEU A 69 -13.07 7.33 11.45
CA LEU A 69 -13.47 7.63 12.84
C LEU A 69 -14.19 8.98 12.97
N MET A 70 -13.73 10.00 12.26
CA MET A 70 -14.38 11.32 12.26
C MET A 70 -15.82 11.26 11.74
N MET A 71 -16.16 10.26 10.93
CA MET A 71 -17.51 10.07 10.42
C MET A 71 -18.35 9.08 11.22
N LEU A 72 -17.81 7.88 11.46
CA LEU A 72 -18.54 6.72 11.94
C LEU A 72 -18.14 6.31 13.35
N GLY A 73 -17.09 6.92 13.93
CA GLY A 73 -16.76 6.72 15.34
C GLY A 73 -17.94 7.07 16.26
N ASN A 74 -17.82 6.74 17.54
CA ASN A 74 -18.91 6.89 18.52
C ASN A 74 -19.49 8.32 18.59
N ASN A 75 -18.70 9.32 18.22
CA ASN A 75 -19.08 10.74 18.13
C ASN A 75 -18.86 11.34 16.73
N GLY A 76 -18.80 10.50 15.69
CA GLY A 76 -18.56 10.93 14.32
C GLY A 76 -19.76 11.68 13.72
N LEU A 77 -19.50 12.40 12.63
CA LEU A 77 -20.50 13.20 11.91
C LEU A 77 -21.76 12.40 11.55
N VAL A 78 -21.58 11.25 10.89
CA VAL A 78 -22.67 10.41 10.41
C VAL A 78 -23.37 9.72 11.59
N THR A 79 -22.59 9.25 12.57
CA THR A 79 -23.14 8.63 13.79
C THR A 79 -24.02 9.60 14.56
N ARG A 80 -23.61 10.85 14.73
CA ARG A 80 -24.41 11.90 15.40
C ARG A 80 -25.65 12.27 14.62
N PHE A 81 -25.52 12.43 13.30
CA PHE A 81 -26.65 12.71 12.42
C PHE A 81 -27.73 11.63 12.54
N LEU A 82 -27.36 10.36 12.41
CA LEU A 82 -28.28 9.23 12.50
C LEU A 82 -28.88 9.06 13.90
N LYS A 83 -28.08 9.30 14.95
CA LYS A 83 -28.58 9.31 16.34
C LYS A 83 -29.67 10.37 16.55
N GLY A 84 -29.59 11.51 15.85
CA GLY A 84 -30.64 12.54 15.85
C GLY A 84 -32.00 12.04 15.33
N TYR A 85 -32.00 11.02 14.47
CA TYR A 85 -33.20 10.33 13.97
C TYR A 85 -33.53 9.06 14.77
N GLY A 86 -32.90 8.84 15.92
CA GLY A 86 -33.11 7.65 16.75
C GLY A 86 -32.37 6.38 16.27
N ILE A 87 -31.54 6.48 15.22
CA ILE A 87 -30.77 5.34 14.70
C ILE A 87 -29.43 5.26 15.42
N ILE A 88 -29.22 4.19 16.20
CA ILE A 88 -27.98 3.96 16.95
C ILE A 88 -27.10 3.00 16.14
N LEU A 89 -25.99 3.51 15.60
CA LEU A 89 -24.99 2.69 14.93
C LEU A 89 -24.12 1.92 15.94
N PRO A 90 -23.63 0.71 15.59
CA PRO A 90 -22.61 0.03 16.37
C PRO A 90 -21.30 0.83 16.38
N SER A 91 -20.47 0.60 17.38
CA SER A 91 -19.13 1.18 17.46
C SER A 91 -18.32 0.86 16.20
N PHE A 92 -17.72 1.89 15.60
CA PHE A 92 -16.80 1.70 14.47
C PHE A 92 -15.44 1.14 14.90
N TYR A 93 -15.14 1.09 16.20
CA TYR A 93 -13.99 0.33 16.69
C TYR A 93 -14.25 -1.18 16.66
N GLY A 94 -13.20 -1.97 16.46
CA GLY A 94 -13.23 -3.42 16.37
C GLY A 94 -13.45 -3.92 14.95
N TRP A 95 -14.08 -5.09 14.82
CA TRP A 95 -14.26 -5.80 13.54
C TRP A 95 -14.92 -4.96 12.45
N PHE A 96 -16.00 -4.22 12.80
CA PHE A 96 -16.76 -3.47 11.81
C PHE A 96 -15.91 -2.40 11.11
N GLY A 97 -15.23 -1.52 11.87
CA GLY A 97 -14.40 -0.51 11.24
C GLY A 97 -13.15 -1.07 10.58
N LEU A 98 -12.53 -2.11 11.13
CA LEU A 98 -11.40 -2.78 10.50
C LEU A 98 -11.78 -3.34 9.11
N ILE A 99 -12.88 -4.08 9.03
CA ILE A 99 -13.34 -4.68 7.77
C ILE A 99 -13.72 -3.60 6.77
N VAL A 100 -14.54 -2.62 7.16
CA VAL A 100 -15.04 -1.57 6.27
C VAL A 100 -13.88 -0.70 5.75
N SER A 101 -13.05 -0.18 6.65
CA SER A 101 -11.96 0.73 6.27
C SER A 101 -10.95 0.03 5.35
N MET A 102 -10.46 -1.15 5.72
CA MET A 102 -9.49 -1.87 4.91
C MET A 102 -10.08 -2.33 3.57
N SER A 103 -11.36 -2.70 3.51
CA SER A 103 -12.00 -3.10 2.26
C SER A 103 -12.06 -1.95 1.25
N PHE A 104 -12.48 -0.76 1.69
CA PHE A 104 -12.55 0.42 0.82
C PHE A 104 -11.19 1.03 0.48
N ILE A 105 -10.12 0.66 1.18
CA ILE A 105 -8.76 1.06 0.83
C ILE A 105 -8.14 0.05 -0.14
N TYR A 106 -8.29 -1.26 0.13
CA TYR A 106 -7.53 -2.31 -0.56
C TYR A 106 -8.24 -2.96 -1.75
N TYR A 107 -9.55 -2.76 -1.96
CA TYR A 107 -10.25 -3.33 -3.13
C TYR A 107 -9.62 -2.89 -4.47
N THR A 108 -8.98 -1.71 -4.49
CA THR A 108 -8.34 -1.16 -5.70
C THR A 108 -7.20 -2.06 -6.21
N TYR A 109 -6.50 -2.79 -5.34
CA TYR A 109 -5.48 -3.75 -5.76
C TYR A 109 -6.08 -4.91 -6.56
N ILE A 110 -7.26 -5.43 -6.15
CA ILE A 110 -8.02 -6.41 -6.94
C ILE A 110 -8.49 -5.78 -8.24
N TYR A 111 -9.07 -4.59 -8.15
CA TYR A 111 -9.64 -3.88 -9.28
C TYR A 111 -8.64 -3.72 -10.44
N ILE A 112 -7.43 -3.22 -10.18
CA ILE A 112 -6.41 -2.98 -11.21
C ILE A 112 -5.96 -4.29 -11.85
N GLY A 113 -5.63 -5.30 -11.04
CA GLY A 113 -5.18 -6.60 -11.54
C GLY A 113 -6.23 -7.24 -12.45
N VAL A 114 -7.50 -7.17 -12.07
CA VAL A 114 -8.61 -7.77 -12.82
C VAL A 114 -8.95 -6.97 -14.07
N VAL A 115 -8.90 -5.63 -14.04
CA VAL A 115 -9.06 -4.81 -15.26
C VAL A 115 -7.98 -5.16 -16.29
N ALA A 116 -6.73 -5.29 -15.85
CA ALA A 116 -5.62 -5.66 -16.74
C ALA A 116 -5.79 -7.08 -17.31
N ALA A 117 -6.21 -8.05 -16.49
CA ALA A 117 -6.46 -9.43 -16.93
C ALA A 117 -7.59 -9.51 -17.96
N ILE A 118 -8.72 -8.82 -17.73
CA ILE A 118 -9.83 -8.79 -18.68
C ILE A 118 -9.43 -8.08 -19.98
N GLY A 119 -8.60 -7.03 -19.89
CA GLY A 119 -8.08 -6.33 -21.07
C GLY A 119 -7.21 -7.20 -21.97
N LYS A 120 -6.50 -8.19 -21.40
CA LYS A 120 -5.65 -9.15 -22.13
C LYS A 120 -6.39 -10.43 -22.56
N PHE A 121 -7.64 -10.63 -22.11
CA PHE A 121 -8.43 -11.82 -22.39
C PHE A 121 -8.89 -11.89 -23.86
N ASP A 122 -8.77 -13.07 -24.48
CA ASP A 122 -9.23 -13.31 -25.84
C ASP A 122 -10.74 -13.58 -25.88
N VAL A 123 -11.49 -12.64 -26.43
CA VAL A 123 -12.95 -12.75 -26.58
C VAL A 123 -13.37 -13.91 -27.47
N GLN A 124 -12.51 -14.35 -28.39
CA GLN A 124 -12.83 -15.47 -29.28
C GLN A 124 -13.13 -16.76 -28.50
N LEU A 125 -12.53 -16.95 -27.33
CA LEU A 125 -12.84 -18.08 -26.45
C LEU A 125 -14.29 -18.04 -25.95
N GLU A 126 -14.82 -16.85 -25.67
CA GLU A 126 -16.22 -16.70 -25.27
C GLU A 126 -17.19 -16.86 -26.45
N GLU A 127 -16.83 -16.36 -27.63
CA GLU A 127 -17.61 -16.47 -28.87
C GLU A 127 -17.67 -17.92 -29.36
N ALA A 128 -16.56 -18.66 -29.26
CA ALA A 128 -16.52 -20.09 -29.56
C ALA A 128 -17.42 -20.88 -28.61
N ALA A 129 -17.34 -20.61 -27.30
CA ALA A 129 -18.23 -21.25 -26.34
C ALA A 129 -19.72 -20.90 -26.58
N GLN A 130 -20.02 -19.67 -27.00
CA GLN A 130 -21.38 -19.27 -27.36
C GLN A 130 -21.87 -19.95 -28.64
N SER A 131 -20.99 -20.14 -29.64
CA SER A 131 -21.29 -20.88 -30.86
C SER A 131 -21.57 -22.36 -30.60
N LEU A 132 -20.97 -22.93 -29.55
CA LEU A 132 -21.27 -24.29 -29.05
C LEU A 132 -22.53 -24.35 -28.15
N GLY A 133 -23.33 -23.29 -28.07
CA GLY A 133 -24.62 -23.26 -27.38
C GLY A 133 -24.57 -22.82 -25.91
N THR A 134 -23.44 -22.31 -25.40
CA THR A 134 -23.42 -21.73 -24.04
C THR A 134 -24.00 -20.31 -24.03
N SER A 135 -24.82 -19.98 -23.02
CA SER A 135 -25.34 -18.62 -22.88
C SER A 135 -24.21 -17.63 -22.53
N PRO A 136 -24.34 -16.33 -22.84
CA PRO A 136 -23.30 -15.33 -22.55
C PRO A 136 -22.87 -15.31 -21.07
N ALA A 137 -23.82 -15.47 -20.14
CA ALA A 137 -23.50 -15.50 -18.70
C ALA A 137 -22.73 -16.76 -18.32
N LYS A 138 -23.08 -17.91 -18.89
CA LYS A 138 -22.41 -19.19 -18.65
C LYS A 138 -21.01 -19.22 -19.27
N SER A 139 -20.85 -18.65 -20.46
CA SER A 139 -19.55 -18.45 -21.12
C SER A 139 -18.63 -17.60 -20.24
N ARG A 140 -19.11 -16.47 -19.72
CA ARG A 140 -18.34 -15.63 -18.79
C ARG A 140 -17.91 -16.35 -17.51
N LEU A 141 -18.81 -17.10 -16.88
CA LEU A 141 -18.52 -17.80 -15.63
C LEU A 141 -17.66 -19.06 -15.80
N ARG A 142 -17.75 -19.75 -16.95
CA ARG A 142 -17.05 -21.03 -17.19
C ARG A 142 -15.83 -20.91 -18.10
N VAL A 143 -15.68 -19.81 -18.84
CA VAL A 143 -14.55 -19.59 -19.76
C VAL A 143 -13.70 -18.43 -19.27
N MET A 144 -14.26 -17.21 -19.21
CA MET A 144 -13.48 -16.03 -18.83
C MET A 144 -13.04 -16.06 -17.38
N LEU A 145 -13.96 -16.31 -16.43
CA LEU A 145 -13.63 -16.26 -15.01
C LEU A 145 -12.50 -17.25 -14.63
N PRO A 146 -12.51 -18.53 -15.06
CA PRO A 146 -11.38 -19.43 -14.83
C PRO A 146 -10.06 -18.96 -15.44
N VAL A 147 -10.08 -18.34 -16.63
CA VAL A 147 -8.88 -17.80 -17.29
C VAL A 147 -8.29 -16.63 -16.52
N ILE A 148 -9.11 -15.73 -15.97
CA ILE A 148 -8.63 -14.60 -15.16
C ILE A 148 -8.42 -14.95 -13.68
N MET A 149 -8.90 -16.11 -13.22
CA MET A 149 -8.85 -16.55 -11.82
C MET A 149 -7.43 -16.53 -11.23
N PRO A 150 -6.36 -16.93 -11.94
CA PRO A 150 -5.00 -16.79 -11.43
C PRO A 150 -4.64 -15.36 -11.06
N THR A 151 -5.11 -14.36 -11.83
CA THR A 151 -4.87 -12.94 -11.52
C THR A 151 -5.73 -12.46 -10.35
N VAL A 152 -6.98 -12.92 -10.25
CA VAL A 152 -7.84 -12.65 -9.10
C VAL A 152 -7.20 -13.19 -7.82
N LEU A 153 -6.72 -14.44 -7.84
CA LEU A 153 -6.04 -15.08 -6.71
C LEU A 153 -4.73 -14.38 -6.34
N ALA A 154 -3.90 -14.01 -7.32
CA ALA A 154 -2.66 -13.27 -7.06
C ALA A 154 -2.94 -11.91 -6.41
N SER A 155 -3.96 -11.19 -6.89
CA SER A 155 -4.36 -9.91 -6.32
C SER A 155 -4.96 -10.09 -4.91
N ALA A 156 -5.75 -11.14 -4.70
CA ALA A 156 -6.31 -11.49 -3.40
C ALA A 156 -5.23 -11.82 -2.38
N LEU A 157 -4.21 -12.60 -2.77
CA LEU A 157 -3.06 -12.90 -1.92
C LEU A 157 -2.23 -11.65 -1.57
N LEU A 158 -2.12 -10.70 -2.50
CA LEU A 158 -1.50 -9.40 -2.22
C LEU A 158 -2.29 -8.64 -1.14
N VAL A 159 -3.61 -8.52 -1.29
CA VAL A 159 -4.47 -7.86 -0.29
C VAL A 159 -4.38 -8.58 1.06
N PHE A 160 -4.44 -9.91 1.07
CA PHE A 160 -4.29 -10.71 2.28
C PHE A 160 -2.99 -10.37 3.01
N THR A 161 -1.87 -10.34 2.28
CA THR A 161 -0.55 -10.00 2.83
C THR A 161 -0.50 -8.57 3.38
N MET A 162 -1.09 -7.60 2.67
CA MET A 162 -1.18 -6.20 3.13
C MET A 162 -1.95 -6.11 4.45
N VAL A 163 -3.08 -6.82 4.59
CA VAL A 163 -3.90 -6.81 5.81
C VAL A 163 -3.18 -7.46 6.99
N VAL A 164 -2.51 -8.60 6.79
CA VAL A 164 -1.69 -9.25 7.83
C VAL A 164 -0.60 -8.31 8.36
N GLY A 165 0.06 -7.58 7.45
CA GLY A 165 1.12 -6.63 7.78
C GLY A 165 0.64 -5.25 8.25
N ASN A 166 -0.68 -4.99 8.24
CA ASN A 166 -1.21 -3.67 8.52
C ASN A 166 -1.03 -3.30 10.00
N PHE A 167 -0.38 -2.17 10.25
CA PHE A 167 -0.27 -1.60 11.60
C PHE A 167 -1.16 -0.39 11.79
N ALA A 168 -1.18 0.57 10.86
CA ALA A 168 -1.79 1.88 11.08
C ALA A 168 -3.30 1.78 11.38
N ILE A 169 -4.06 1.13 10.49
CA ILE A 169 -5.51 0.96 10.67
C ILE A 169 -5.79 0.04 11.86
N SER A 170 -5.01 -1.04 11.96
CA SER A 170 -5.09 -2.01 13.05
C SER A 170 -4.95 -1.34 14.42
N MET A 171 -3.91 -0.52 14.64
CA MET A 171 -3.66 0.15 15.92
C MET A 171 -4.78 1.15 16.26
N ILE A 172 -5.28 1.88 15.28
CA ILE A 172 -6.30 2.93 15.47
C ILE A 172 -7.69 2.33 15.74
N LEU A 173 -8.08 1.28 15.02
CA LEU A 173 -9.44 0.76 15.04
C LEU A 173 -9.62 -0.49 15.90
N SER A 174 -8.58 -1.28 16.18
CA SER A 174 -8.73 -2.56 16.88
C SER A 174 -9.29 -2.46 18.30
N HIS A 175 -9.04 -1.34 18.99
CA HIS A 175 -9.44 -1.11 20.37
C HIS A 175 -8.94 -2.21 21.33
N ARG A 176 -9.77 -3.22 21.64
CA ARG A 176 -9.42 -4.36 22.51
C ARG A 176 -9.15 -5.65 21.74
N LEU A 177 -9.29 -5.64 20.41
CA LEU A 177 -9.04 -6.82 19.58
C LEU A 177 -7.52 -7.01 19.42
N PRO A 178 -6.92 -8.07 19.99
CA PRO A 178 -5.49 -8.31 19.80
C PRO A 178 -5.26 -8.66 18.32
N LEU A 179 -4.37 -7.91 17.68
CA LEU A 179 -3.87 -8.15 16.32
C LEU A 179 -2.36 -8.27 16.37
N LEU A 180 -1.77 -9.09 15.50
CA LEU A 180 -0.36 -9.46 15.58
C LEU A 180 0.56 -8.22 15.49
N SER A 181 0.31 -7.35 14.51
CA SER A 181 1.08 -6.11 14.32
C SER A 181 1.00 -5.17 15.52
N VAL A 182 -0.19 -5.03 16.12
CA VAL A 182 -0.48 -4.16 17.26
C VAL A 182 0.17 -4.70 18.53
N VAL A 183 0.03 -6.00 18.79
CA VAL A 183 0.60 -6.65 19.96
C VAL A 183 2.13 -6.64 19.89
N THR A 184 2.72 -6.85 18.72
CA THR A 184 4.18 -6.71 18.51
C THR A 184 4.66 -5.29 18.80
N TYR A 185 3.92 -4.26 18.37
CA TYR A 185 4.22 -2.87 18.69
C TYR A 185 4.12 -2.59 20.20
N GLN A 186 3.01 -2.98 20.84
CA GLN A 186 2.79 -2.78 22.27
C GLN A 186 3.86 -3.48 23.11
N ALA A 187 4.26 -4.69 22.72
CA ALA A 187 5.33 -5.41 23.41
C ALA A 187 6.69 -4.73 23.28
N ALA A 188 6.97 -4.04 22.16
CA ALA A 188 8.23 -3.34 21.93
C ALA A 188 8.32 -1.99 22.65
N VAL A 189 7.18 -1.33 22.91
CA VAL A 189 7.12 0.01 23.54
C VAL A 189 6.80 -0.07 25.03
N ALA A 190 6.36 -1.22 25.55
CA ALA A 190 6.08 -1.38 26.98
C ALA A 190 7.35 -1.12 27.84
N GLU A 191 7.35 -0.03 28.59
CA GLU A 191 8.40 0.29 29.57
C GLU A 191 8.18 -0.52 30.85
N GLY A 192 9.22 -1.26 31.26
CA GLY A 192 9.27 -2.02 32.52
C GLY A 192 9.60 -3.50 32.30
N ALA A 193 10.88 -3.85 32.43
CA ALA A 193 11.44 -5.17 32.76
C ALA A 193 10.69 -6.45 32.31
N SER A 194 10.02 -6.47 31.15
CA SER A 194 9.53 -7.72 30.55
C SER A 194 10.55 -8.20 29.54
N ASP A 195 11.33 -9.22 29.95
CA ASP A 195 12.24 -10.07 29.17
C ASP A 195 12.51 -9.57 27.73
N ILE A 196 13.69 -9.00 27.48
CA ILE A 196 14.23 -8.76 26.12
C ILE A 196 14.05 -10.01 25.23
N THR A 197 14.13 -11.18 25.86
CA THR A 197 13.82 -12.50 25.29
C THR A 197 12.40 -12.59 24.72
N MET A 198 11.37 -12.11 25.41
CA MET A 198 9.98 -12.16 24.94
C MET A 198 9.73 -11.20 23.78
N GLN A 199 10.28 -9.99 23.82
CA GLN A 199 10.22 -9.03 22.71
C GLN A 199 10.89 -9.58 21.44
N SER A 200 12.09 -10.15 21.59
CA SER A 200 12.84 -10.76 20.48
C SER A 200 12.16 -12.03 19.94
N THR A 201 11.53 -12.84 20.81
CA THR A 201 10.76 -14.03 20.40
C THR A 201 9.51 -13.62 19.62
N LEU A 202 8.82 -12.55 20.00
CA LEU A 202 7.62 -12.03 19.32
C LEU A 202 7.94 -11.44 17.95
N ALA A 203 9.03 -10.68 17.85
CA ALA A 203 9.55 -10.23 16.57
C ALA A 203 9.87 -11.45 15.69
N SER A 204 10.62 -12.42 16.21
CA SER A 204 11.02 -13.64 15.48
C SER A 204 9.84 -14.50 15.01
N VAL A 205 8.80 -14.67 15.83
CA VAL A 205 7.58 -15.40 15.44
C VAL A 205 6.76 -14.61 14.42
N SER A 206 6.68 -13.29 14.56
CA SER A 206 6.02 -12.44 13.58
C SER A 206 6.78 -12.48 12.24
N VAL A 207 8.12 -12.44 12.25
CA VAL A 207 8.97 -12.69 11.07
C VAL A 207 8.62 -14.05 10.47
N LEU A 208 8.60 -15.11 11.28
CA LEU A 208 8.37 -16.48 10.80
C LEU A 208 6.99 -16.64 10.18
N ILE A 209 5.94 -16.10 10.80
CA ILE A 209 4.57 -16.17 10.27
C ILE A 209 4.48 -15.43 8.94
N VAL A 210 5.04 -14.23 8.84
CA VAL A 210 4.98 -13.48 7.57
C VAL A 210 5.87 -14.13 6.51
N MET A 211 7.03 -14.69 6.88
CA MET A 211 7.86 -15.51 5.99
C MET A 211 7.11 -16.75 5.49
N LEU A 212 6.37 -17.46 6.34
CA LEU A 212 5.55 -18.61 5.94
C LEU A 212 4.41 -18.20 5.02
N VAL A 213 3.70 -17.11 5.34
CA VAL A 213 2.64 -16.56 4.48
C VAL A 213 3.21 -16.21 3.10
N LEU A 214 4.41 -15.66 3.02
CA LEU A 214 5.03 -15.27 1.76
C LEU A 214 5.69 -16.41 1.01
N PHE A 215 6.20 -17.41 1.73
CA PHE A 215 6.62 -18.65 1.12
C PHE A 215 5.44 -19.35 0.45
N CYS A 216 4.30 -19.45 1.16
CA CYS A 216 3.03 -19.89 0.58
C CYS A 216 2.62 -19.02 -0.62
N ASN A 217 2.73 -17.69 -0.50
CA ASN A 217 2.42 -16.75 -1.58
C ASN A 217 3.27 -17.03 -2.84
N ARG A 218 4.59 -17.15 -2.68
CA ARG A 218 5.53 -17.47 -3.76
C ARG A 218 5.27 -18.83 -4.38
N PHE A 219 4.92 -19.83 -3.56
CA PHE A 219 4.66 -21.20 -4.01
C PHE A 219 3.34 -21.34 -4.78
N VAL A 220 2.30 -20.61 -4.38
CA VAL A 220 1.00 -20.59 -5.09
C VAL A 220 1.12 -19.83 -6.41
N ILE A 221 1.81 -18.68 -6.41
CA ILE A 221 1.98 -17.86 -7.62
C ILE A 221 2.88 -18.56 -8.65
N SER A 222 3.95 -19.24 -8.23
CA SER A 222 4.89 -19.90 -9.16
C SER A 222 4.26 -21.06 -9.95
N ARG A 223 3.19 -21.66 -9.44
CA ARG A 223 2.44 -22.74 -10.11
C ARG A 223 1.40 -22.23 -11.12
N GLY A 224 1.14 -20.92 -11.18
CA GLY A 224 0.09 -20.30 -11.99
C GLY A 224 0.58 -19.57 -13.24
N ARG A 225 1.77 -19.88 -13.78
CA ARG A 225 2.25 -19.33 -15.07
C ARG A 225 1.40 -19.87 -16.23
N PHE A 226 0.24 -19.29 -16.43
CA PHE A 226 -0.50 -19.38 -17.67
C PHE A 226 0.00 -18.24 -18.56
N GLU A 227 0.66 -18.57 -19.67
CA GLU A 227 0.91 -17.60 -20.72
C GLU A 227 -0.44 -17.14 -21.25
N ILE A 228 -0.86 -15.93 -20.87
CA ILE A 228 -1.97 -15.26 -21.52
C ILE A 228 -1.45 -14.90 -22.91
N VAL A 229 -1.66 -15.79 -23.88
CA VAL A 229 -1.51 -15.49 -25.31
C VAL A 229 -2.24 -14.18 -25.55
N GLN A 230 -1.58 -13.19 -26.14
CA GLN A 230 -2.15 -11.85 -26.36
C GLN A 230 -3.50 -11.95 -27.07
N GLY A 231 -4.58 -11.90 -26.29
CA GLY A 231 -5.92 -11.86 -26.82
C GLY A 231 -6.23 -10.49 -27.40
N ARG A 232 -7.03 -10.44 -28.46
CA ARG A 232 -7.67 -9.19 -28.88
C ARG A 232 -8.69 -8.82 -27.80
N GLY A 233 -8.30 -7.92 -26.90
CA GLY A 233 -9.15 -7.46 -25.81
C GLY A 233 -10.54 -7.01 -26.30
N ALA A 234 -11.57 -7.31 -25.50
CA ALA A 234 -12.95 -7.01 -25.86
C ALA A 234 -13.17 -5.52 -26.14
N LYS A 235 -13.80 -5.19 -27.28
CA LYS A 235 -14.34 -3.84 -27.47
C LYS A 235 -15.44 -3.59 -26.42
N PRO A 236 -15.38 -2.49 -25.64
CA PRO A 236 -16.39 -2.22 -24.62
C PRO A 236 -17.78 -2.09 -25.24
N VAL A 237 -18.76 -2.79 -24.67
CA VAL A 237 -20.17 -2.75 -25.13
C VAL A 237 -20.85 -1.50 -24.55
N PRO A 238 -21.45 -0.62 -25.36
CA PRO A 238 -22.14 0.57 -24.86
C PRO A 238 -23.45 0.22 -24.16
N LEU A 239 -23.56 0.62 -22.88
CA LEU A 239 -24.80 0.58 -22.12
C LEU A 239 -25.49 1.95 -22.26
N ARG A 240 -26.66 1.96 -22.92
CA ARG A 240 -27.48 3.17 -23.13
C ARG A 240 -28.69 3.20 -22.18
N GLY A 241 -29.22 4.40 -21.95
CA GLY A 241 -30.43 4.61 -21.15
C GLY A 241 -30.27 4.22 -19.68
N LEU A 242 -31.34 3.70 -19.08
CA LEU A 242 -31.44 3.39 -17.65
C LEU A 242 -30.37 2.40 -17.18
N ASN A 243 -30.04 1.38 -17.97
CA ASN A 243 -29.04 0.37 -17.59
C ASN A 243 -27.64 0.97 -17.45
N GLY A 244 -27.26 1.88 -18.36
CA GLY A 244 -25.99 2.61 -18.26
C GLY A 244 -25.95 3.52 -17.03
N LEU A 245 -27.08 4.16 -16.70
CA LEU A 245 -27.19 5.01 -15.52
C LEU A 245 -27.11 4.22 -14.20
N LEU A 246 -27.83 3.10 -14.08
CA LEU A 246 -27.80 2.25 -12.88
C LEU A 246 -26.39 1.71 -12.60
N VAL A 247 -25.69 1.29 -13.66
CA VAL A 247 -24.29 0.86 -13.58
C VAL A 247 -23.40 2.02 -13.14
N ALA A 248 -23.56 3.21 -13.74
CA ALA A 248 -22.79 4.39 -13.38
C ALA A 248 -23.01 4.80 -11.91
N ILE A 249 -24.24 4.78 -11.42
CA ILE A 249 -24.59 5.10 -10.03
C ILE A 249 -24.00 4.06 -9.07
N SER A 250 -24.16 2.77 -9.38
CA SER A 250 -23.67 1.69 -8.51
C SER A 250 -22.14 1.70 -8.40
N ALA A 251 -21.45 1.82 -9.53
CA ALA A 251 -20.00 1.96 -9.57
C ALA A 251 -19.55 3.27 -8.90
N GLY A 252 -20.24 4.38 -9.20
CA GLY A 252 -19.98 5.69 -8.62
C GLY A 252 -20.12 5.71 -7.11
N PHE A 253 -21.11 5.02 -6.55
CA PHE A 253 -21.29 4.91 -5.11
C PHE A 253 -20.08 4.27 -4.43
N ILE A 254 -19.56 3.15 -4.95
CA ILE A 254 -18.36 2.48 -4.41
C ILE A 254 -17.16 3.45 -4.40
N VAL A 255 -16.96 4.17 -5.51
CA VAL A 255 -15.85 5.12 -5.66
C VAL A 255 -16.01 6.34 -4.76
N ILE A 256 -17.21 6.88 -4.63
CA ILE A 256 -17.48 8.01 -3.75
C ILE A 256 -17.22 7.62 -2.30
N VAL A 257 -17.71 6.46 -1.86
CA VAL A 257 -17.52 5.96 -0.50
C VAL A 257 -16.03 5.71 -0.21
N SER A 258 -15.27 5.17 -1.16
CA SER A 258 -13.83 4.92 -0.97
C SER A 258 -12.99 6.19 -0.94
N LEU A 259 -13.41 7.25 -1.64
CA LEU A 259 -12.72 8.55 -1.63
C LEU A 259 -13.18 9.50 -0.54
N LEU A 260 -14.26 9.17 0.16
CA LEU A 260 -14.84 10.02 1.18
C LEU A 260 -13.84 10.40 2.31
N PRO A 261 -12.91 9.54 2.76
CA PRO A 261 -11.75 9.92 3.57
C PRO A 261 -11.02 11.21 3.13
N LEU A 262 -10.81 11.40 1.83
CA LEU A 262 -10.12 12.57 1.28
C LEU A 262 -10.97 13.85 1.41
N CYS A 263 -12.29 13.74 1.28
CA CYS A 263 -13.16 14.89 1.50
C CYS A 263 -13.16 15.27 2.99
N VAL A 264 -13.24 14.27 3.87
CA VAL A 264 -13.30 14.49 5.33
C VAL A 264 -11.99 15.05 5.87
N ILE A 265 -10.83 14.63 5.36
CA ILE A 265 -9.55 15.18 5.81
C ILE A 265 -9.41 16.66 5.43
N VAL A 266 -9.88 17.05 4.24
CA VAL A 266 -9.89 18.46 3.80
C VAL A 266 -10.77 19.27 4.75
N VAL A 267 -12.02 18.86 4.95
CA VAL A 267 -12.94 19.56 5.86
C VAL A 267 -12.37 19.63 7.28
N GLY A 268 -11.85 18.51 7.78
CA GLY A 268 -11.24 18.42 9.11
C GLY A 268 -10.06 19.36 9.31
N ALA A 269 -9.22 19.54 8.28
CA ALA A 269 -8.05 20.41 8.34
C ALA A 269 -8.42 21.89 8.57
N PHE A 270 -9.57 22.33 8.04
CA PHE A 270 -10.06 23.70 8.20
C PHE A 270 -11.10 23.84 9.32
N THR A 271 -11.44 22.78 10.04
CA THR A 271 -12.43 22.83 11.12
C THR A 271 -11.75 23.27 12.44
N ALA A 272 -12.34 24.26 13.12
CA ALA A 272 -11.89 24.67 14.44
C ALA A 272 -12.14 23.57 15.49
N SER A 273 -11.29 23.46 16.50
CA SER A 273 -11.50 22.52 17.61
C SER A 273 -11.26 23.17 18.97
N ARG A 274 -11.96 22.67 19.99
CA ARG A 274 -11.68 22.98 21.41
C ARG A 274 -11.31 21.69 22.11
N GLY A 275 -10.02 21.53 22.40
CA GLY A 275 -9.46 20.26 22.84
C GLY A 275 -9.75 19.15 21.80
N PRO A 276 -10.28 17.98 22.21
CA PRO A 276 -10.56 16.87 21.30
C PRO A 276 -11.87 17.03 20.51
N VAL A 277 -12.66 18.08 20.77
CA VAL A 277 -13.97 18.26 20.15
C VAL A 277 -13.86 19.13 18.90
N MET A 278 -14.20 18.54 17.75
CA MET A 278 -14.36 19.25 16.48
C MET A 278 -15.62 20.14 16.50
N GLN A 279 -15.47 21.40 16.09
CA GLN A 279 -16.56 22.36 15.95
C GLN A 279 -16.97 22.48 14.49
N TRP A 280 -17.66 21.46 13.99
CA TRP A 280 -18.12 21.41 12.61
C TRP A 280 -18.93 22.66 12.23
N GLY A 281 -18.58 23.28 11.10
CA GLY A 281 -19.16 24.54 10.63
C GLY A 281 -18.37 25.79 11.02
N ASN A 282 -17.49 25.71 12.02
CA ASN A 282 -16.55 26.79 12.35
C ASN A 282 -15.24 26.58 11.60
N TRP A 283 -14.90 27.50 10.71
CA TRP A 283 -13.72 27.41 9.86
C TRP A 283 -12.54 28.19 10.43
N THR A 284 -11.34 27.65 10.29
CA THR A 284 -10.09 28.30 10.70
C THR A 284 -8.92 27.87 9.82
N PHE A 285 -7.96 28.78 9.62
CA PHE A 285 -6.67 28.48 8.99
C PHE A 285 -5.57 28.14 10.02
N SER A 286 -5.86 28.25 11.33
CA SER A 286 -4.87 28.04 12.40
C SER A 286 -4.23 26.65 12.37
N ASN A 287 -5.00 25.62 12.03
CA ASN A 287 -4.49 24.24 11.98
C ASN A 287 -3.48 24.07 10.84
N ILE A 288 -3.74 24.67 9.68
CA ILE A 288 -2.82 24.66 8.53
C ILE A 288 -1.60 25.53 8.81
N ALA A 289 -1.79 26.73 9.37
CA ALA A 289 -0.71 27.61 9.80
C ALA A 289 0.23 26.89 10.78
N ARG A 290 -0.30 26.00 11.63
CA ARG A 290 0.53 25.18 12.51
C ARG A 290 1.53 24.32 11.76
N VAL A 291 1.12 23.70 10.64
CA VAL A 291 1.98 22.80 9.87
C VAL A 291 3.10 23.55 9.14
N PHE A 292 2.88 24.81 8.75
CA PHE A 292 3.86 25.58 7.99
C PHE A 292 4.67 26.58 8.83
N VAL A 293 4.12 27.07 9.93
CA VAL A 293 4.68 28.18 10.71
C VAL A 293 5.03 27.74 12.13
N THR A 294 4.08 27.18 12.87
CA THR A 294 4.27 26.92 14.31
C THR A 294 5.07 25.66 14.61
N ALA A 295 4.86 24.60 13.83
CA ALA A 295 5.49 23.29 14.02
C ALA A 295 5.77 22.60 12.67
N PRO A 296 6.62 23.18 11.81
CA PRO A 296 6.92 22.61 10.49
C PRO A 296 7.84 21.39 10.51
N GLN A 297 8.42 21.05 11.66
CA GLN A 297 9.43 20.00 11.77
C GLN A 297 8.97 18.65 11.19
N PRO A 298 7.72 18.17 11.39
CA PRO A 298 7.28 16.91 10.79
C PRO A 298 7.22 16.92 9.27
N LEU A 299 6.90 18.07 8.67
CA LEU A 299 6.92 18.26 7.21
C LEU A 299 8.37 18.17 6.70
N VAL A 300 9.28 18.93 7.32
CA VAL A 300 10.70 18.93 6.94
C VAL A 300 11.29 17.53 7.08
N ASN A 301 11.11 16.88 8.24
CA ASN A 301 11.57 15.52 8.51
C ASN A 301 11.06 14.52 7.45
N SER A 302 9.76 14.55 7.14
CA SER A 302 9.18 13.69 6.11
C SER A 302 9.84 13.87 4.75
N LEU A 303 10.03 15.12 4.32
CA LEU A 303 10.64 15.41 3.03
C LEU A 303 12.11 14.99 3.00
N THR A 304 12.89 15.32 4.03
CA THR A 304 14.32 15.01 4.09
C THR A 304 14.57 13.51 4.20
N TYR A 305 13.83 12.81 5.05
CA TYR A 305 14.03 11.37 5.28
C TYR A 305 13.57 10.56 4.08
N ALA A 306 12.41 10.89 3.49
CA ALA A 306 11.93 10.22 2.28
C ALA A 306 12.84 10.50 1.07
N ALA A 307 13.38 11.72 0.93
CA ALA A 307 14.29 12.07 -0.18
C ALA A 307 15.58 11.26 -0.09
N THR A 308 16.19 11.28 1.09
CA THR A 308 17.44 10.56 1.37
C THR A 308 17.25 9.06 1.15
N ALA A 309 16.18 8.48 1.71
CA ALA A 309 15.89 7.07 1.54
C ALA A 309 15.63 6.69 0.08
N THR A 310 14.82 7.48 -0.64
CA THR A 310 14.50 7.22 -2.05
C THR A 310 15.78 7.27 -2.90
N PHE A 311 16.64 8.26 -2.69
CA PHE A 311 17.91 8.38 -3.40
C PHE A 311 18.80 7.16 -3.17
N ILE A 312 19.02 6.77 -1.91
CA ILE A 312 19.82 5.59 -1.56
C ILE A 312 19.21 4.31 -2.14
N SER A 313 17.90 4.12 -1.98
CA SER A 313 17.19 2.94 -2.49
C SER A 313 17.30 2.79 -3.99
N ILE A 314 17.20 3.89 -4.75
CA ILE A 314 17.28 3.85 -6.22
C ILE A 314 18.68 3.50 -6.70
N ILE A 315 19.72 4.09 -6.09
CA ILE A 315 21.11 3.76 -6.42
C ILE A 315 21.37 2.28 -6.13
N PHE A 316 21.02 1.83 -4.92
CA PHE A 316 21.22 0.44 -4.52
C PHE A 316 20.44 -0.53 -5.42
N SER A 317 19.18 -0.20 -5.72
CA SER A 317 18.34 -1.01 -6.60
C SER A 317 18.89 -1.11 -8.00
N ALA A 318 19.33 0.00 -8.61
CA ALA A 318 19.89 -0.01 -9.96
C ALA A 318 21.16 -0.87 -10.04
N VAL A 319 22.06 -0.75 -9.07
CA VAL A 319 23.31 -1.52 -9.00
C VAL A 319 23.03 -3.00 -8.80
N VAL A 320 22.22 -3.36 -7.80
CA VAL A 320 21.94 -4.77 -7.51
C VAL A 320 21.15 -5.41 -8.65
N SER A 321 20.18 -4.72 -9.23
CA SER A 321 19.43 -5.25 -10.37
C SER A 321 20.32 -5.45 -11.59
N TYR A 322 21.29 -4.57 -11.86
CA TYR A 322 22.29 -4.78 -12.90
C TYR A 322 23.12 -6.03 -12.64
N LEU A 323 23.63 -6.22 -11.42
CA LEU A 323 24.39 -7.42 -11.06
C LEU A 323 23.57 -8.70 -11.26
N VAL A 324 22.34 -8.73 -10.75
CA VAL A 324 21.46 -9.90 -10.82
C VAL A 324 21.08 -10.26 -12.26
N VAL A 325 20.81 -9.27 -13.12
CA VAL A 325 20.34 -9.51 -14.49
C VAL A 325 21.46 -9.64 -15.51
N LYS A 326 22.49 -8.78 -15.44
CA LYS A 326 23.54 -8.67 -16.46
C LYS A 326 24.82 -9.42 -16.11
N LYS A 327 25.07 -9.75 -14.83
CA LYS A 327 26.27 -10.47 -14.36
C LYS A 327 25.90 -11.70 -13.53
N PRO A 328 25.12 -12.66 -14.08
CA PRO A 328 24.72 -13.84 -13.34
C PRO A 328 25.95 -14.64 -12.89
N ASN A 329 26.04 -14.95 -11.60
CA ASN A 329 27.09 -15.77 -11.01
C ASN A 329 26.51 -16.60 -9.84
N LEU A 330 27.32 -17.35 -9.12
CA LEU A 330 26.85 -18.19 -8.01
C LEU A 330 26.26 -17.38 -6.82
N ILE A 331 26.61 -16.10 -6.70
CA ILE A 331 26.20 -15.22 -5.59
C ILE A 331 24.93 -14.43 -5.95
N THR A 332 24.67 -14.15 -7.24
CA THR A 332 23.51 -13.34 -7.65
C THR A 332 22.15 -13.88 -7.19
N PRO A 333 21.88 -15.20 -7.17
CA PRO A 333 20.62 -15.72 -6.62
C PRO A 333 20.49 -15.46 -5.11
N ILE A 334 21.60 -15.53 -4.36
CA ILE A 334 21.62 -15.24 -2.93
C ILE A 334 21.31 -13.76 -2.68
N ILE A 335 21.91 -12.87 -3.47
CA ILE A 335 21.65 -11.43 -3.39
C ILE A 335 20.18 -11.13 -3.71
N ASP A 336 19.60 -11.72 -4.76
CA ASP A 336 18.18 -11.53 -5.09
C ASP A 336 17.26 -12.04 -3.97
N TYR A 337 17.63 -13.16 -3.32
CA TYR A 337 16.89 -13.71 -2.21
C TYR A 337 16.94 -12.82 -0.96
N ILE A 338 18.14 -12.44 -0.50
CA ILE A 338 18.33 -11.56 0.66
C ILE A 338 17.60 -10.23 0.44
N SER A 339 17.70 -9.68 -0.76
CA SER A 339 17.04 -8.43 -1.13
C SER A 339 15.52 -8.53 -1.14
N ALA A 340 14.94 -9.72 -1.24
CA ALA A 340 13.49 -9.92 -1.18
C ALA A 340 12.96 -10.10 0.25
N ILE A 341 13.82 -10.42 1.23
CA ILE A 341 13.42 -10.65 2.64
C ILE A 341 12.63 -9.46 3.23
N PRO A 342 12.99 -8.19 3.00
CA PRO A 342 12.23 -7.07 3.59
C PRO A 342 10.77 -6.97 3.13
N LEU A 343 10.42 -7.47 1.93
CA LEU A 343 9.02 -7.58 1.50
C LEU A 343 8.22 -8.49 2.44
N ALA A 344 8.92 -9.36 3.15
CA ALA A 344 8.36 -10.28 4.10
C ALA A 344 8.25 -9.80 5.53
N LEU A 345 8.75 -8.61 5.82
CA LEU A 345 8.66 -8.10 7.17
C LEU A 345 7.48 -7.11 7.24
N SER A 346 6.55 -7.36 8.17
CA SER A 346 5.63 -6.30 8.58
C SER A 346 6.46 -5.10 9.06
N GLY A 347 5.91 -3.89 8.93
CA GLY A 347 6.67 -2.70 9.31
C GLY A 347 7.05 -2.72 10.79
N THR A 348 6.16 -3.20 11.64
CA THR A 348 6.43 -3.33 13.08
C THR A 348 7.57 -4.31 13.34
N VAL A 349 7.59 -5.45 12.65
CA VAL A 349 8.68 -6.42 12.78
C VAL A 349 10.02 -5.85 12.35
N LEU A 350 10.05 -5.14 11.23
CA LEU A 350 11.25 -4.46 10.77
C LEU A 350 11.72 -3.41 11.78
N GLY A 351 10.81 -2.62 12.34
CA GLY A 351 11.12 -1.62 13.36
C GLY A 351 11.72 -2.23 14.63
N VAL A 352 11.13 -3.33 15.15
CA VAL A 352 11.69 -4.06 16.31
C VAL A 352 13.07 -4.62 15.99
N GLY A 353 13.26 -5.22 14.82
CA GLY A 353 14.56 -5.76 14.40
C GLY A 353 15.63 -4.67 14.32
N LEU A 354 15.29 -3.50 13.79
CA LEU A 354 16.21 -2.36 13.71
C LEU A 354 16.54 -1.80 15.10
N LEU A 355 15.55 -1.65 15.98
CA LEU A 355 15.81 -1.25 17.37
C LEU A 355 16.73 -2.26 18.06
N ALA A 356 16.41 -3.55 18.01
CA ALA A 356 17.21 -4.59 18.66
C ALA A 356 18.67 -4.61 18.13
N THR A 357 18.86 -4.34 16.84
CA THR A 357 20.18 -4.32 16.21
C THR A 357 20.98 -3.06 16.53
N PHE A 358 20.32 -1.89 16.52
CA PHE A 358 20.99 -0.58 16.57
C PHE A 358 20.78 0.19 17.88
N HIS A 359 20.24 -0.44 18.91
CA HIS A 359 20.12 0.14 20.25
C HIS A 359 21.49 0.28 20.94
N GLY A 360 22.44 -0.62 20.69
CA GLY A 360 23.78 -0.56 21.29
C GLY A 360 24.88 -1.07 20.35
N GLY A 361 26.08 -1.28 20.90
CA GLY A 361 27.23 -1.79 20.15
C GLY A 361 28.05 -0.72 19.43
N TRP A 362 28.75 -1.11 18.36
CA TRP A 362 29.72 -0.27 17.65
C TRP A 362 29.08 0.79 16.73
N LEU A 363 27.79 0.67 16.41
CA LEU A 363 27.06 1.61 15.56
C LEU A 363 25.65 1.91 16.14
N PRO A 364 25.55 2.67 17.24
CA PRO A 364 24.26 3.00 17.84
C PRO A 364 23.52 4.03 16.98
N LEU A 365 22.51 3.59 16.24
CA LEU A 365 21.66 4.48 15.42
C LEU A 365 20.35 4.84 16.12
N SER A 366 20.02 4.17 17.23
CA SER A 366 18.81 4.47 18.01
C SER A 366 18.80 5.94 18.43
N GLY A 367 17.63 6.57 18.34
CA GLY A 367 17.46 7.99 18.65
C GLY A 367 17.88 8.96 17.54
N THR A 368 18.50 8.49 16.45
CA THR A 368 18.93 9.36 15.32
C THR A 368 17.93 9.35 14.17
N ALA A 369 18.07 10.27 13.21
CA ALA A 369 17.29 10.22 11.96
C ALA A 369 17.70 9.05 11.05
N MET A 370 18.93 8.55 11.23
CA MET A 370 19.51 7.54 10.35
C MET A 370 18.80 6.19 10.45
N ILE A 371 18.32 5.81 11.64
CA ILE A 371 17.56 4.56 11.81
C ILE A 371 16.20 4.61 11.07
N ILE A 372 15.58 5.78 10.96
CA ILE A 372 14.34 5.98 10.18
C ILE A 372 14.65 5.87 8.68
N VAL A 373 15.70 6.55 8.21
CA VAL A 373 16.14 6.47 6.80
C VAL A 373 16.50 5.03 6.44
N LEU A 374 17.22 4.32 7.31
CA LEU A 374 17.56 2.92 7.11
C LEU A 374 16.31 2.03 7.03
N ALA A 375 15.33 2.24 7.92
CA ALA A 375 14.05 1.53 7.87
C ALA A 375 13.35 1.72 6.53
N TYR A 376 13.33 2.96 6.02
CA TYR A 376 12.76 3.27 4.71
C TYR A 376 13.53 2.60 3.57
N VAL A 377 14.86 2.66 3.58
CA VAL A 377 15.70 2.05 2.55
C VAL A 377 15.48 0.54 2.49
N VAL A 378 15.59 -0.15 3.62
CA VAL A 378 15.44 -1.61 3.71
C VAL A 378 14.05 -2.04 3.26
N ARG A 379 13.01 -1.31 3.67
CA ARG A 379 11.61 -1.63 3.34
C ARG A 379 11.26 -1.42 1.87
N ARG A 380 11.91 -0.46 1.19
CA ARG A 380 11.51 0.00 -0.16
C ARG A 380 12.45 -0.43 -1.27
N MET A 381 13.69 -0.79 -0.93
CA MET A 381 14.68 -1.36 -1.85
C MET A 381 14.13 -2.52 -2.72
N PRO A 382 13.37 -3.51 -2.20
CA PRO A 382 12.94 -4.63 -3.03
C PRO A 382 12.01 -4.22 -4.18
N PHE A 383 11.17 -3.20 -3.97
CA PHE A 383 10.30 -2.65 -5.01
C PHE A 383 11.10 -1.95 -6.10
N GLY A 384 12.08 -1.12 -5.71
CA GLY A 384 13.00 -0.48 -6.65
C GLY A 384 13.79 -1.49 -7.47
N MET A 385 14.22 -2.60 -6.84
CA MET A 385 14.94 -3.67 -7.50
C MET A 385 14.09 -4.39 -8.55
N ARG A 386 12.88 -4.84 -8.20
CA ARG A 386 11.99 -5.56 -9.13
C ARG A 386 11.63 -4.70 -10.35
N ASN A 387 11.36 -3.42 -10.14
CA ASN A 387 11.13 -2.47 -11.23
C ASN A 387 12.36 -2.32 -12.13
N SER A 388 13.56 -2.18 -11.54
CA SER A 388 14.81 -2.06 -12.31
C SER A 388 15.17 -3.36 -13.07
N GLN A 389 14.91 -4.52 -12.47
CA GLN A 389 15.13 -5.84 -13.10
C GLN A 389 14.25 -6.03 -14.33
N ALA A 390 12.96 -5.70 -14.24
CA ALA A 390 12.02 -5.84 -15.36
C ALA A 390 12.46 -5.04 -16.60
N ILE A 391 13.08 -3.88 -16.40
CA ILE A 391 13.57 -3.04 -17.49
C ILE A 391 14.89 -3.57 -18.06
N LEU A 392 15.82 -3.97 -17.18
CA LEU A 392 17.09 -4.56 -17.61
C LEU A 392 16.92 -5.83 -18.44
N GLN A 393 15.88 -6.62 -18.17
CA GLN A 393 15.51 -7.81 -18.96
C GLN A 393 15.09 -7.46 -20.38
N ASN A 394 14.57 -6.25 -20.61
CA ASN A 394 14.15 -5.78 -21.94
C ASN A 394 15.31 -5.15 -22.74
N ILE A 395 16.43 -4.80 -22.10
CA ILE A 395 17.61 -4.24 -22.78
C ILE A 395 18.47 -5.40 -23.30
N PRO A 396 18.72 -5.54 -24.61
CA PRO A 396 19.57 -6.61 -25.13
C PRO A 396 21.01 -6.52 -24.59
N ASN A 397 21.64 -7.68 -24.32
CA ASN A 397 23.04 -7.72 -23.88
C ASN A 397 24.00 -7.20 -24.95
N SER A 398 23.65 -7.35 -26.22
CA SER A 398 24.45 -6.91 -27.37
C SER A 398 24.76 -5.41 -27.37
N ILE A 399 23.90 -4.58 -26.77
CA ILE A 399 24.13 -3.13 -26.66
C ILE A 399 25.33 -2.84 -25.75
N GLU A 400 25.41 -3.53 -24.61
CA GLU A 400 26.51 -3.36 -23.64
C GLU A 400 27.80 -4.00 -24.19
N GLU A 401 27.68 -5.18 -24.79
CA GLU A 401 28.80 -5.91 -25.41
C GLU A 401 29.43 -5.11 -26.54
N ALA A 402 28.63 -4.46 -27.41
CA ALA A 402 29.14 -3.61 -28.48
C ALA A 402 29.97 -2.44 -27.93
N SER A 403 29.52 -1.80 -26.84
CA SER A 403 30.32 -0.74 -26.19
C SER A 403 31.61 -1.29 -25.58
N ILE A 404 31.60 -2.51 -25.04
CA ILE A 404 32.79 -3.15 -24.49
C ILE A 404 33.78 -3.52 -25.61
N SER A 405 33.30 -4.03 -26.74
CA SER A 405 34.10 -4.33 -27.93
C SER A 405 34.77 -3.09 -28.52
N LEU A 406 34.16 -1.90 -28.39
CA LEU A 406 34.76 -0.62 -28.76
C LEU A 406 35.79 -0.09 -27.73
N GLY A 407 36.18 -0.91 -26.75
CA GLY A 407 37.23 -0.58 -25.77
C GLY A 407 36.73 0.14 -24.51
N VAL A 408 35.41 0.27 -24.30
CA VAL A 408 34.88 0.88 -23.07
C VAL A 408 34.79 -0.18 -21.96
N PRO A 409 35.41 0.02 -20.78
CA PRO A 409 35.37 -0.97 -19.72
C PRO A 409 33.94 -1.18 -19.17
N PRO A 410 33.60 -2.37 -18.62
CA PRO A 410 32.22 -2.74 -18.25
C PRO A 410 31.47 -1.72 -17.39
N VAL A 411 32.13 -1.16 -16.36
CA VAL A 411 31.51 -0.16 -15.47
C VAL A 411 31.19 1.14 -16.23
N ARG A 412 32.08 1.57 -17.13
CA ARG A 412 31.84 2.76 -17.97
C ARG A 412 30.78 2.48 -19.03
N SER A 413 30.73 1.26 -19.57
CA SER A 413 29.67 0.84 -20.50
C SER A 413 28.30 0.89 -19.82
N PHE A 414 28.20 0.38 -18.59
CA PHE A 414 26.99 0.53 -17.79
C PHE A 414 26.60 2.00 -17.59
N LEU A 415 27.50 2.85 -17.09
CA LEU A 415 27.20 4.26 -16.79
C LEU A 415 26.87 5.09 -18.04
N LYS A 416 27.50 4.81 -19.19
CA LYS A 416 27.39 5.62 -20.40
C LYS A 416 26.31 5.12 -21.37
N VAL A 417 25.98 3.83 -21.33
CA VAL A 417 25.08 3.20 -22.30
C VAL A 417 23.84 2.64 -21.62
N VAL A 418 24.00 1.74 -20.66
CA VAL A 418 22.87 1.04 -20.03
C VAL A 418 22.07 1.97 -19.12
N LEU A 419 22.74 2.71 -18.24
CA LEU A 419 22.10 3.59 -17.25
C LEU A 419 21.24 4.68 -17.92
N PRO A 420 21.70 5.41 -18.98
CA PRO A 420 20.86 6.36 -19.69
C PRO A 420 19.59 5.75 -20.30
N MET A 421 19.66 4.51 -20.81
CA MET A 421 18.48 3.80 -21.32
C MET A 421 17.50 3.43 -20.19
N MET A 422 17.99 3.23 -18.97
CA MET A 422 17.16 2.94 -17.80
C MET A 422 16.57 4.18 -17.13
N LEU A 423 17.09 5.39 -17.38
CA LEU A 423 16.71 6.62 -16.68
C LEU A 423 15.19 6.87 -16.63
N PRO A 424 14.41 6.72 -17.72
CA PRO A 424 12.96 6.95 -17.67
C PRO A 424 12.25 6.02 -16.69
N ALA A 425 12.69 4.76 -16.61
CA ALA A 425 12.11 3.79 -15.71
C ALA A 425 12.60 3.97 -14.27
N ILE A 426 13.88 4.35 -14.09
CA ILE A 426 14.42 4.74 -12.79
C ILE A 426 13.63 5.93 -12.23
N ALA A 427 13.30 6.93 -13.06
CA ALA A 427 12.48 8.07 -12.65
C ALA A 427 11.08 7.62 -12.18
N SER A 428 10.41 6.74 -12.93
CA SER A 428 9.11 6.17 -12.52
C SER A 428 9.22 5.40 -11.19
N ALA A 429 10.25 4.55 -11.06
CA ALA A 429 10.51 3.80 -9.84
C ALA A 429 10.82 4.72 -8.64
N ALA A 430 11.54 5.83 -8.86
CA ALA A 430 11.83 6.83 -7.84
C ALA A 430 10.55 7.52 -7.34
N ILE A 431 9.64 7.91 -8.23
CA ILE A 431 8.36 8.52 -7.87
C ILE A 431 7.50 7.55 -7.04
N LEU A 432 7.43 6.28 -7.45
CA LEU A 432 6.68 5.26 -6.73
C LEU A 432 7.31 4.95 -5.36
N THR A 433 8.65 4.88 -5.30
CA THR A 433 9.41 4.67 -4.07
C THR A 433 9.17 5.84 -3.11
N TRP A 434 9.28 7.08 -3.58
CA TRP A 434 8.99 8.29 -2.81
C TRP A 434 7.57 8.26 -2.22
N THR A 435 6.58 8.05 -3.09
CA THR A 435 5.14 8.01 -2.77
C THR A 435 4.85 7.07 -1.60
N THR A 436 5.43 5.88 -1.65
CA THR A 436 5.23 4.85 -0.63
C THR A 436 6.11 5.08 0.61
N THR A 437 7.27 5.72 0.47
CA THR A 437 8.19 6.01 1.57
C THR A 437 7.68 7.12 2.47
N VAL A 438 7.21 8.23 1.90
CA VAL A 438 6.77 9.39 2.69
C VAL A 438 5.51 9.09 3.53
N ALA A 439 4.70 8.12 3.11
CA ALA A 439 3.52 7.62 3.82
C ALA A 439 3.82 6.50 4.82
N GLU A 440 5.09 6.12 5.02
CA GLU A 440 5.46 5.00 5.90
C GLU A 440 5.32 5.39 7.38
N LEU A 441 4.53 4.60 8.12
CA LEU A 441 4.34 4.72 9.57
C LEU A 441 4.80 3.47 10.32
N SER A 442 4.54 2.28 9.77
CA SER A 442 4.57 1.01 10.49
C SER A 442 5.93 0.64 11.10
N ALA A 443 7.04 0.92 10.40
CA ALA A 443 8.38 0.71 10.93
C ALA A 443 8.89 1.95 11.67
N SER A 444 8.65 3.13 11.10
CA SER A 444 9.17 4.40 11.63
C SER A 444 8.63 4.76 13.02
N ILE A 445 7.38 4.39 13.34
CA ILE A 445 6.79 4.63 14.67
C ILE A 445 7.47 3.89 15.82
N LEU A 446 8.21 2.82 15.54
CA LEU A 446 9.00 2.11 16.56
C LEU A 446 10.36 2.76 16.77
N VAL A 447 11.01 3.17 15.68
CA VAL A 447 12.40 3.62 15.72
C VAL A 447 12.57 5.13 15.94
N TYR A 448 11.49 5.91 15.87
CA TYR A 448 11.58 7.36 16.02
C TYR A 448 11.90 7.79 17.46
N SER A 449 12.45 8.99 17.59
CA SER A 449 12.68 9.68 18.85
C SER A 449 12.07 11.08 18.83
N GLY A 450 11.92 11.69 19.99
CA GLY A 450 11.36 13.04 20.12
C GLY A 450 12.09 14.06 19.23
N GLY A 451 11.32 14.91 18.55
CA GLY A 451 11.82 15.90 17.58
C GLY A 451 12.08 15.35 16.18
N ARG A 452 11.95 14.04 15.97
CA ARG A 452 12.14 13.37 14.67
C ARG A 452 10.86 12.77 14.12
N GLU A 453 9.72 13.27 14.58
CA GLU A 453 8.41 12.89 14.07
C GLU A 453 8.33 13.22 12.58
N THR A 454 7.87 12.27 11.77
CA THR A 454 7.47 12.49 10.37
C THR A 454 5.98 12.83 10.33
N LEU A 455 5.46 13.29 9.19
CA LEU A 455 4.03 13.57 9.00
C LEU A 455 3.14 12.38 9.44
N PRO A 456 3.37 11.11 9.02
CA PRO A 456 2.55 10.00 9.49
C PRO A 456 2.61 9.79 11.02
N ILE A 457 3.80 9.92 11.62
CA ILE A 457 4.00 9.78 13.08
C ILE A 457 3.26 10.90 13.80
N GLN A 458 3.36 12.13 13.32
CA GLN A 458 2.70 13.28 13.93
C GLN A 458 1.17 13.16 13.85
N VAL A 459 0.64 12.69 12.72
CA VAL A 459 -0.80 12.39 12.59
C VAL A 459 -1.21 11.34 13.62
N PHE A 460 -0.45 10.25 13.75
CA PHE A 460 -0.73 9.19 14.72
C PHE A 460 -0.72 9.72 16.16
N ARG A 461 0.30 10.49 16.56
CA ARG A 461 0.41 11.07 17.92
C ARG A 461 -0.73 12.03 18.25
N LEU A 462 -1.10 12.89 17.29
CA LEU A 462 -2.20 13.84 17.47
C LEU A 462 -3.54 13.12 17.57
N LEU A 463 -3.73 12.04 16.80
CA LEU A 463 -4.91 11.20 16.89
C LEU A 463 -5.00 10.50 18.25
N ASP A 464 -3.89 9.94 18.73
CA ASP A 464 -3.79 9.31 20.06
C ASP A 464 -4.08 10.32 21.19
N SER A 465 -3.64 11.57 21.01
CA SER A 465 -3.96 12.69 21.91
C SER A 465 -5.39 13.25 21.75
N GLY A 466 -6.20 12.70 20.86
CA GLY A 466 -7.57 13.16 20.56
C GLY A 466 -7.66 14.45 19.75
N LEU A 467 -6.54 15.02 19.29
CA LEU A 467 -6.46 16.30 18.59
C LEU A 467 -6.69 16.16 17.07
N MET A 468 -7.90 15.76 16.70
CA MET A 468 -8.26 15.38 15.31
C MET A 468 -8.14 16.53 14.29
N ALA A 469 -8.39 17.79 14.67
CA ALA A 469 -8.24 18.94 13.77
C ALA A 469 -6.80 19.14 13.32
N TYR A 470 -5.86 19.11 14.27
CA TYR A 470 -4.43 19.20 13.96
C TYR A 470 -3.97 17.98 13.18
N ALA A 471 -4.40 16.77 13.56
CA ALA A 471 -4.10 15.56 12.81
C ALA A 471 -4.60 15.65 11.35
N SER A 472 -5.77 16.28 11.14
CA SER A 472 -6.32 16.51 9.81
C SER A 472 -5.47 17.46 8.96
N ALA A 473 -4.94 18.52 9.56
CA ALA A 473 -4.06 19.45 8.86
C ALA A 473 -2.75 18.78 8.42
N TYR A 474 -2.07 18.04 9.31
CA TYR A 474 -0.88 17.27 8.93
C TYR A 474 -1.21 16.18 7.89
N GLY A 475 -2.37 15.54 8.02
CA GLY A 475 -2.84 14.54 7.06
C GLY A 475 -3.08 15.12 5.67
N LEU A 476 -3.73 16.28 5.57
CA LEU A 476 -3.94 16.96 4.29
C LEU A 476 -2.62 17.34 3.62
N VAL A 477 -1.66 17.85 4.39
CA VAL A 477 -0.31 18.16 3.88
C VAL A 477 0.39 16.89 3.41
N LEU A 478 0.29 15.79 4.15
CA LEU A 478 0.84 14.50 3.74
C LEU A 478 0.25 14.01 2.41
N VAL A 479 -1.09 14.05 2.25
CA VAL A 479 -1.74 13.71 0.97
C VAL A 479 -1.23 14.59 -0.16
N THR A 480 -1.05 15.89 0.09
CA THR A 480 -0.55 16.84 -0.90
C THR A 480 0.88 16.52 -1.33
N VAL A 481 1.78 16.26 -0.35
CA VAL A 481 3.18 15.86 -0.59
C VAL A 481 3.29 14.58 -1.41
N ILE A 482 2.31 13.69 -1.31
CA ILE A 482 2.27 12.46 -2.09
C ILE A 482 1.71 12.70 -3.51
N LEU A 483 0.58 13.42 -3.63
CA LEU A 483 -0.11 13.58 -4.91
C LEU A 483 0.62 14.52 -5.87
N VAL A 484 1.24 15.60 -5.39
CA VAL A 484 1.87 16.62 -6.24
C VAL A 484 2.97 16.03 -7.16
N PRO A 485 3.94 15.25 -6.67
CA PRO A 485 4.94 14.61 -7.54
C PRO A 485 4.34 13.67 -8.58
N ILE A 486 3.28 12.91 -8.23
CA ILE A 486 2.59 12.00 -9.15
C ILE A 486 1.90 12.80 -10.26
N ILE A 487 1.20 13.88 -9.92
CA ILE A 487 0.53 14.74 -10.89
C ILE A 487 1.54 15.37 -11.83
N ILE A 488 2.66 15.90 -11.30
CA ILE A 488 3.73 16.47 -12.11
C ILE A 488 4.31 15.40 -13.06
N ALA A 489 4.65 14.22 -12.55
CA ALA A 489 5.19 13.13 -13.36
C ALA A 489 4.25 12.69 -14.50
N THR A 490 2.98 12.52 -14.19
CA THR A 490 1.98 12.00 -15.16
C THR A 490 1.54 13.06 -16.17
N LYS A 491 1.34 14.32 -15.74
CA LYS A 491 0.83 15.40 -16.60
C LYS A 491 1.93 16.12 -17.36
N LEU A 492 3.06 16.42 -16.71
CA LEU A 492 4.14 17.20 -17.30
C LEU A 492 5.12 16.31 -18.07
N PHE A 493 5.54 15.19 -17.45
CA PHE A 493 6.56 14.32 -18.01
C PHE A 493 6.00 13.10 -18.76
N ARG A 494 4.67 12.93 -18.79
CA ARG A 494 3.95 11.78 -19.40
C ARG A 494 4.52 10.43 -18.95
N ILE A 495 5.04 10.38 -17.71
CA ILE A 495 5.56 9.15 -17.11
C ILE A 495 4.34 8.34 -16.66
N ASP A 496 4.24 7.12 -17.17
CA ASP A 496 3.18 6.21 -16.76
C ASP A 496 3.59 5.53 -15.44
N VAL A 497 3.25 6.19 -14.34
CA VAL A 497 3.61 5.77 -12.96
C VAL A 497 2.90 4.46 -12.57
N PHE A 498 1.77 4.16 -13.20
CA PHE A 498 0.95 2.97 -12.90
C PHE A 498 1.02 1.89 -13.98
N ALA A 499 1.78 2.09 -15.05
CA ALA A 499 2.06 1.06 -16.05
C ALA A 499 3.13 0.08 -15.56
N SER A 500 2.75 -0.80 -14.64
CA SER A 500 3.27 -2.16 -14.71
C SER A 500 2.56 -2.85 -15.90
N LYS A 501 3.12 -2.70 -17.11
CA LYS A 501 2.61 -3.39 -18.32
C LYS A 501 2.91 -4.88 -18.30
#